data_AF-A0A7Y3X041-F1
#
_entry.id   AF-A0A7Y3X041-F1
#
_cell.length_a   1.000
_cell.length_b   1.000
_cell.length_c   1.000
_cell.angle_alpha   90.00
_cell.angle_beta   90.00
_cell.angle_gamma   90.00
#
_symmetry.space_group_name_H-M   'P 1'
#
loop_
_entity.id
_entity.type
_entity.pdbx_description
1 polymer ?
#
loop_
_entity_poly.entity_id
_entity_poly.type
_entity_poly.pdbx_seq_one_letter_code
_entity_poly.pdbx_strand_id
1 'polypeptide(L)'
;MLESVLGYGIIRRNKIGWNSAMLPRYLRPVFDREAYGPISKTEKAVRFAVFVPLSVLCMVPGVVFMGLFLFTMGLGTGRILLDDTGTMTSLKIVMFVVAPALFLVGLAIRKYCLPFD
;
A
#
# COMPACT_ATOMS: atom_id res chain seq x y z
N MET A 1 34.47 -2.82 13.67
CA MET A 1 33.18 -2.14 13.90
C MET A 1 32.63 -1.41 12.66
N LEU A 2 33.45 -1.10 11.63
CA LEU A 2 32.95 -0.53 10.35
C LEU A 2 32.46 -1.57 9.33
N GLU A 3 32.91 -2.82 9.39
CA GLU A 3 32.54 -3.84 8.40
C GLU A 3 31.11 -4.40 8.57
N SER A 4 30.55 -4.33 9.78
CA SER A 4 29.19 -4.83 10.04
C SER A 4 28.10 -3.91 9.46
N VAL A 5 28.37 -2.61 9.30
CA VAL A 5 27.40 -1.64 8.74
C VAL A 5 27.38 -1.72 7.20
N LEU A 6 28.55 -1.89 6.57
CA LEU A 6 28.66 -2.06 5.13
C LEU A 6 28.10 -3.42 4.67
N GLY A 7 28.34 -4.50 5.43
CA GLY A 7 27.80 -5.83 5.14
C GLY A 7 26.27 -5.89 5.22
N TYR A 8 25.67 -5.27 6.24
CA TYR A 8 24.21 -5.25 6.40
C TYR A 8 23.49 -4.44 5.30
N GLY A 9 24.09 -3.35 4.81
CA GLY A 9 23.54 -2.53 3.73
C GLY A 9 23.60 -3.19 2.35
N ILE A 10 24.66 -3.97 2.08
CA ILE A 10 24.85 -4.67 0.79
C ILE A 10 23.97 -5.93 0.72
N ILE A 11 23.83 -6.68 1.82
CA ILE A 11 23.02 -7.91 1.85
C ILE A 11 21.52 -7.59 1.67
N ARG A 12 21.04 -6.41 2.12
CA ARG A 12 19.65 -6.00 1.92
C ARG A 12 19.35 -5.50 0.49
N ARG A 13 20.35 -4.96 -0.22
CA ARG A 13 20.21 -4.54 -1.64
C ARG A 13 19.92 -5.70 -2.59
N ASN A 14 20.30 -6.93 -2.24
CA ASN A 14 20.21 -8.06 -3.17
C ASN A 14 18.94 -8.91 -3.03
N LYS A 15 18.05 -8.62 -2.06
CA LYS A 15 16.82 -9.43 -1.85
C LYS A 15 15.59 -8.89 -2.59
N ILE A 16 15.66 -7.67 -3.12
CA ILE A 16 14.59 -7.08 -3.91
C ILE A 16 15.29 -6.62 -5.19
N GLY A 17 15.28 -7.47 -6.22
CA GLY A 17 15.92 -7.24 -7.53
C GLY A 17 15.27 -6.10 -8.34
N TRP A 18 14.95 -4.99 -7.67
CA TRP A 18 14.53 -3.76 -8.29
C TRP A 18 15.79 -2.98 -8.57
N ASN A 19 16.09 -2.76 -9.84
CA ASN A 19 17.11 -1.80 -10.25
C ASN A 19 16.67 -0.40 -9.78
N SER A 20 17.00 -0.04 -8.54
CA SER A 20 16.70 1.26 -7.92
C SER A 20 17.26 2.44 -8.71
N ALA A 21 18.17 2.19 -9.64
CA ALA A 21 18.69 3.15 -10.61
C ALA A 21 17.66 3.57 -11.68
N MET A 22 16.67 2.73 -11.99
CA MET A 22 15.70 2.94 -13.09
C MET A 22 14.46 3.71 -12.65
N LEU A 23 14.13 3.72 -11.36
CA LEU A 23 13.01 4.48 -10.81
C LEU A 23 13.42 5.92 -10.51
N PRO A 24 12.68 6.92 -11.01
CA PRO A 24 12.89 8.32 -10.66
C PRO A 24 12.89 8.52 -9.14
N ARG A 25 13.76 9.39 -8.62
CA ARG A 25 13.93 9.59 -7.16
C ARG A 25 12.62 9.89 -6.45
N TYR A 26 11.66 10.54 -7.10
CA TYR A 26 10.35 10.85 -6.54
C TYR A 26 9.34 9.69 -6.55
N LEU A 27 9.61 8.53 -7.14
CA LEU A 27 8.73 7.36 -7.11
C LEU A 27 9.21 6.26 -6.15
N ARG A 28 10.35 6.44 -5.49
CA ARG A 28 10.96 5.41 -4.65
C ARG A 28 10.36 5.37 -3.24
N PRO A 29 10.24 4.18 -2.63
CA PRO A 29 9.88 4.05 -1.22
C PRO A 29 10.87 4.81 -0.33
N VAL A 30 10.36 5.42 0.73
CA VAL A 30 11.09 6.34 1.62
C VAL A 30 12.04 5.61 2.58
N PHE A 31 12.00 4.28 2.63
CA PHE A 31 12.92 3.45 3.42
C PHE A 31 14.41 3.62 3.06
N ASP A 32 14.70 4.21 1.91
CA ASP A 32 16.07 4.38 1.40
C ASP A 32 16.56 5.83 1.57
N ARG A 33 16.02 6.58 2.55
CA ARG A 33 16.42 7.96 2.90
C ARG A 33 17.91 8.08 3.21
N GLU A 34 18.44 7.11 3.95
CA GLU A 34 19.87 7.06 4.30
C GLU A 34 20.75 6.84 3.07
N ALA A 35 20.22 6.26 1.99
CA ALA A 35 20.98 5.98 0.77
C ALA A 35 20.97 7.11 -0.28
N TYR A 36 20.01 8.05 -0.23
CA TYR A 36 19.81 9.03 -1.31
C TYR A 36 19.76 10.51 -0.87
N GLY A 37 19.88 10.81 0.42
CA GLY A 37 19.95 12.19 0.92
C GLY A 37 18.59 12.91 1.00
N PRO A 38 18.59 14.20 1.40
CA PRO A 38 17.37 14.96 1.64
C PRO A 38 16.57 15.20 0.33
N ILE A 39 15.26 14.99 0.40
CA ILE A 39 14.32 15.17 -0.72
C ILE A 39 13.99 16.66 -0.88
N SER A 40 13.97 17.17 -2.11
CA SER A 40 13.62 18.57 -2.35
C SER A 40 12.12 18.86 -2.14
N LYS A 41 11.75 20.13 -1.89
CA LYS A 41 10.34 20.53 -1.73
C LYS A 41 9.50 20.19 -2.97
N THR A 42 10.07 20.24 -4.17
CA THR A 42 9.38 19.92 -5.42
C THR A 42 9.18 18.41 -5.59
N GLU A 43 10.18 17.59 -5.25
CA GLU A 43 10.06 16.13 -5.26
C GLU A 43 9.00 15.63 -4.26
N LYS A 44 8.90 16.30 -3.11
CA LYS A 44 7.87 16.05 -2.09
C LYS A 44 6.46 16.33 -2.63
N ALA A 45 6.29 17.43 -3.37
CA ALA A 45 5.02 17.78 -4.00
C ALA A 45 4.61 16.78 -5.09
N VAL A 46 5.55 16.33 -5.93
CA VAL A 46 5.29 15.31 -6.97
C VAL A 46 4.90 13.97 -6.35
N ARG A 47 5.61 13.54 -5.29
CA ARG A 47 5.25 12.34 -4.51
C ARG A 47 3.83 12.43 -3.96
N PHE A 48 3.48 13.57 -3.37
CA PHE A 48 2.13 13.79 -2.85
C PHE A 48 1.09 13.71 -3.97
N ALA A 49 1.31 14.39 -5.09
CA ALA A 49 0.39 14.41 -6.22
C ALA A 49 0.14 13.04 -6.86
N VAL A 50 1.13 12.12 -6.81
CA VAL A 50 0.99 10.77 -7.39
C VAL A 50 0.48 9.76 -6.37
N PHE A 51 1.09 9.69 -5.19
CA PHE A 51 0.81 8.62 -4.23
C PHE A 51 -0.45 8.85 -3.41
N VAL A 52 -0.88 10.10 -3.19
CA VAL A 52 -2.12 10.38 -2.48
C VAL A 52 -3.34 9.87 -3.26
N PRO A 53 -3.60 10.27 -4.51
CA PRO A 53 -4.76 9.76 -5.24
C PRO A 53 -4.71 8.24 -5.43
N LEU A 54 -3.52 7.67 -5.64
CA LEU A 54 -3.35 6.21 -5.72
C LEU A 54 -3.71 5.52 -4.40
N SER A 55 -3.25 6.05 -3.27
CA SER A 55 -3.58 5.50 -1.95
C SER A 55 -5.08 5.59 -1.65
N VAL A 56 -5.71 6.69 -2.03
CA VAL A 56 -7.16 6.89 -1.87
C VAL A 56 -7.92 5.89 -2.74
N LEU A 57 -7.55 5.75 -4.01
CA LEU A 57 -8.17 4.79 -4.94
C LEU A 57 -8.12 3.35 -4.39
N CYS A 58 -6.97 2.94 -3.83
CA CYS A 58 -6.82 1.62 -3.21
C CYS A 58 -7.64 1.48 -1.91
N MET A 59 -7.80 2.54 -1.14
CA MET A 59 -8.56 2.50 0.13
C MET A 59 -10.08 2.55 -0.06
N VAL A 60 -10.58 3.22 -1.11
CA VAL A 60 -12.02 3.44 -1.35
C VAL A 60 -12.83 2.15 -1.28
N PRO A 61 -12.47 1.04 -1.97
CA PRO A 61 -13.23 -0.20 -1.88
C PRO A 61 -13.34 -0.76 -0.45
N GLY A 62 -12.24 -0.71 0.31
CA GLY A 62 -12.21 -1.15 1.70
C GLY A 62 -13.04 -0.25 2.63
N VAL A 63 -13.00 1.07 2.42
CA VAL A 63 -13.79 2.03 3.19
C VAL A 63 -15.29 1.89 2.91
N VAL A 64 -15.67 1.74 1.64
CA VAL A 64 -17.08 1.51 1.24
C VAL A 64 -17.57 0.19 1.82
N PHE A 65 -16.75 -0.87 1.75
CA PHE A 65 -17.09 -2.16 2.36
C PHE A 65 -17.30 -2.05 3.87
N MET A 66 -16.36 -1.43 4.60
CA MET A 66 -16.48 -1.19 6.05
C MET A 66 -17.71 -0.33 6.38
N GLY A 67 -18.00 0.69 5.57
CA GLY A 67 -19.18 1.53 5.71
C GLY A 67 -20.47 0.75 5.54
N LEU A 68 -20.57 -0.11 4.52
CA LEU A 68 -21.73 -0.99 4.30
C LEU A 68 -21.88 -2.04 5.42
N PHE A 69 -20.77 -2.59 5.89
CA PHE A 69 -20.76 -3.50 7.03
C PHE A 69 -21.35 -2.82 8.27
N LEU A 70 -20.87 -1.63 8.61
CA LEU A 70 -21.36 -0.85 9.76
C LEU A 70 -22.83 -0.43 9.58
N PHE A 71 -23.20 0.08 8.41
CA PHE A 71 -24.58 0.51 8.13
C PHE A 71 -25.59 -0.64 8.24
N THR A 72 -25.21 -1.84 7.80
CA THR A 72 -26.07 -3.03 7.88
C THR A 72 -25.91 -3.81 9.18
N MET A 73 -25.14 -3.32 10.15
CA MET A 73 -24.79 -4.05 11.39
C MET A 73 -24.28 -5.48 11.11
N GLY A 74 -23.54 -5.63 10.01
CA GLY A 74 -23.01 -6.91 9.57
C GLY A 74 -24.01 -7.84 8.88
N LEU A 75 -25.32 -7.58 8.91
CA LEU A 75 -26.35 -8.47 8.37
C LEU A 75 -26.25 -8.67 6.85
N GLY A 76 -25.96 -7.59 6.09
CA GLY A 76 -25.83 -7.66 4.64
C GLY A 76 -24.63 -8.51 4.21
N THR A 77 -23.49 -8.25 4.83
CA THR A 77 -22.25 -9.02 4.68
C THR A 77 -22.39 -10.47 5.14
N GLY A 78 -23.12 -10.73 6.22
CA GLY A 78 -23.37 -12.09 6.71
C GLY A 78 -24.18 -12.91 5.73
N ARG A 79 -25.23 -12.34 5.13
CA ARG A 79 -26.01 -12.99 4.07
C ARG A 79 -25.18 -13.32 2.84
N ILE A 80 -24.31 -12.39 2.43
CA ILE A 80 -23.41 -12.61 1.30
C ILE A 80 -22.42 -13.73 1.64
N LEU A 81 -21.87 -13.78 2.86
CA LEU A 81 -20.91 -14.81 3.28
C LEU A 81 -21.55 -16.20 3.35
N LEU A 82 -22.78 -16.30 3.86
CA LEU A 82 -23.52 -17.55 4.06
C LEU A 82 -24.31 -18.00 2.81
N ASP A 83 -24.19 -17.28 1.68
CA ASP A 83 -24.83 -17.70 0.43
C ASP A 83 -24.13 -18.92 -0.19
N ASP A 84 -24.73 -20.09 -0.06
CA ASP A 84 -24.22 -21.35 -0.62
C ASP A 84 -24.70 -21.62 -2.05
N THR A 85 -25.52 -20.74 -2.63
CA THR A 85 -26.03 -20.90 -4.00
C THR A 85 -24.97 -20.71 -5.08
N GLY A 86 -23.78 -20.24 -4.71
CA GLY A 86 -22.67 -19.97 -5.62
C GLY A 86 -22.87 -18.72 -6.48
N THR A 87 -24.05 -18.09 -6.45
CA THR A 87 -24.38 -16.90 -7.23
C THR A 87 -23.59 -15.68 -6.78
N MET A 88 -23.21 -15.61 -5.50
CA MET A 88 -22.42 -14.51 -4.92
C MET A 88 -20.93 -14.78 -4.80
N THR A 89 -20.39 -15.84 -5.43
CA THR A 89 -18.97 -16.24 -5.28
C THR A 89 -18.01 -15.11 -5.66
N SER A 90 -18.27 -14.40 -6.77
CA SER A 90 -17.44 -13.27 -7.20
C SER A 90 -17.50 -12.10 -6.21
N LEU A 91 -18.70 -11.79 -5.70
CA LEU A 91 -18.93 -10.75 -4.71
C LEU A 91 -18.20 -11.08 -3.39
N LYS A 92 -18.25 -12.34 -2.94
CA LYS A 92 -17.51 -12.83 -1.76
C LYS A 92 -16.01 -12.59 -1.91
N ILE A 93 -15.42 -12.98 -3.05
CA ILE A 93 -13.99 -12.80 -3.30
C ILE A 93 -13.63 -11.30 -3.30
N VAL A 94 -14.44 -10.47 -3.96
CA VAL A 94 -14.18 -9.02 -4.00
C VAL A 94 -14.26 -8.41 -2.60
N MET A 95 -15.27 -8.76 -1.82
CA MET A 95 -15.53 -8.18 -0.50
C MET A 95 -14.56 -8.67 0.58
N PHE A 96 -14.22 -9.95 0.60
CA PHE A 96 -13.44 -10.56 1.68
C PHE A 96 -11.95 -10.75 1.34
N VAL A 97 -11.57 -10.64 0.06
CA VAL A 97 -10.17 -10.80 -0.37
C VAL A 97 -9.65 -9.52 -1.02
N VAL A 98 -10.30 -9.06 -2.08
CA VAL A 98 -9.78 -7.95 -2.89
C VAL A 98 -9.84 -6.62 -2.14
N ALA A 99 -10.98 -6.27 -1.54
CA ALA A 99 -11.15 -5.01 -0.82
C ALA A 99 -10.20 -4.88 0.40
N PRO A 100 -10.04 -5.90 1.26
CA PRO A 100 -9.03 -5.88 2.32
C PRO A 100 -7.60 -5.79 1.79
N ALA A 101 -7.27 -6.54 0.72
CA ALA A 101 -5.94 -6.50 0.13
C ALA A 101 -5.60 -5.10 -0.43
N LEU A 102 -6.53 -4.48 -1.18
CA LEU A 102 -6.36 -3.13 -1.70
C LEU A 102 -6.25 -2.10 -0.56
N PHE A 103 -7.00 -2.26 0.52
CA PHE A 103 -6.90 -1.40 1.69
C PHE A 103 -5.51 -1.49 2.35
N LEU A 104 -4.97 -2.71 2.51
CA LEU A 104 -3.60 -2.92 3.01
C LEU A 104 -2.55 -2.32 2.08
N VAL A 105 -2.72 -2.44 0.76
CA VAL A 105 -1.84 -1.80 -0.23
C VAL A 105 -1.90 -0.28 -0.10
N GLY A 106 -3.09 0.31 0.03
CA GLY A 106 -3.26 1.74 0.27
C GLY A 106 -2.56 2.20 1.55
N LEU A 107 -2.69 1.44 2.65
CA LEU A 107 -1.99 1.71 3.91
C LEU A 107 -0.47 1.61 3.74
N ALA A 108 0.02 0.62 2.99
CA ALA A 108 1.43 0.47 2.69
C ALA A 108 1.97 1.65 1.86
N ILE A 109 1.22 2.13 0.85
CA ILE A 109 1.59 3.34 0.08
C ILE A 109 1.69 4.55 1.02
N ARG A 110 0.73 4.73 1.93
CA ARG A 110 0.77 5.82 2.91
C ARG A 110 1.96 5.72 3.86
N LYS A 111 2.24 4.51 4.36
CA LYS A 111 3.32 4.28 5.32
C LYS A 111 4.71 4.38 4.67
N TYR A 112 4.86 3.95 3.43
CA TYR A 112 6.18 3.75 2.81
C TYR A 112 6.50 4.74 1.69
N CYS A 113 5.52 5.34 1.04
CA CYS A 113 5.74 6.29 -0.06
C CYS A 113 5.46 7.76 0.33
N LEU A 114 4.60 7.98 1.33
CA LEU A 114 4.20 9.30 1.81
C LEU A 114 4.84 9.81 3.13
N PRO A 115 5.80 9.15 3.82
CA PRO A 115 6.40 9.79 4.99
C PRO A 115 7.26 10.99 4.56
N PHE A 116 6.98 12.12 5.19
CA PHE A 116 7.37 13.46 4.77
C PHE A 116 8.40 14.14 5.67
N ASP A 117 8.88 13.43 6.70
CA ASP A 117 9.91 13.92 7.61
C ASP A 117 11.24 14.25 6.93
#